data_AF-A0A662XNM9-F1
#
_entry.id   AF-A0A662XNM9-F1
#
_cell.length_a   1.000
_cell.length_b   1.000
_cell.length_c   1.000
_cell.angle_alpha   90.00
_cell.angle_beta   90.00
_cell.angle_gamma   90.00
#
_symmetry.space_group_name_H-M   'P 1'
#
loop_
_entity.id
_entity.type
_entity.pdbx_description
1 polymer ?
#
loop_
_entity_poly.entity_id
_entity_poly.type
_entity_poly.pdbx_seq_one_letter_code
_entity_poly.pdbx_strand_id
1 'polypeptide(L)' 'MDLSELPLDEPVILHSLYTSKNLQNPFGSKVARCLHDNKDAYEEVILRRVGEDKVVIESARNGRFLQVRTNGS' A
#
# COMPACT_ATOMS: atom_id res chain seq x y z
N MET A 1 -3.77 -18.58 -1.10
CA MET A 1 -3.65 -17.94 0.23
C MET A 1 -5.06 -17.72 0.73
N ASP A 2 -5.37 -18.04 1.99
CA ASP A 2 -6.65 -17.62 2.55
C ASP A 2 -6.57 -16.12 2.84
N LEU A 3 -7.46 -15.33 2.22
CA LEU A 3 -7.51 -13.88 2.40
C LEU A 3 -8.57 -13.48 3.44
N SER A 4 -9.27 -14.44 4.06
CA SER A 4 -10.33 -14.18 5.03
C SER A 4 -9.84 -13.46 6.29
N GLU A 5 -8.56 -13.63 6.62
CA GLU A 5 -7.90 -13.00 7.77
C GLU A 5 -7.34 -11.59 7.47
N LEU A 6 -7.36 -11.16 6.20
CA LEU A 6 -6.86 -9.84 5.85
C LEU A 6 -7.90 -8.76 6.18
N PRO A 7 -7.45 -7.59 6.68
CA PRO A 7 -8.28 -6.40 6.87
C PRO A 7 -8.60 -5.77 5.51
N LEU A 8 -9.52 -6.38 4.77
CA LEU A 8 -9.98 -5.87 3.47
C LEU A 8 -10.88 -4.66 3.66
N ASP A 9 -10.85 -3.73 2.71
CA ASP A 9 -11.70 -2.53 2.66
C ASP A 9 -11.58 -1.56 3.86
N GLU A 10 -10.58 -1.75 4.72
CA GLU A 10 -10.22 -0.87 5.84
C GLU A 10 -8.82 -0.25 5.63
N PRO A 11 -8.56 0.96 6.16
CA PRO A 11 -7.22 1.56 6.12
C PRO A 11 -6.22 0.76 6.97
N VAL A 12 -5.08 0.42 6.36
CA VAL A 12 -3.96 -0.27 7.00
C VAL A 12 -2.61 0.32 6.64
N ILE A 13 -1.57 -0.05 7.38
CA ILE A 13 -0.18 0.33 7.13
C ILE A 13 0.60 -0.91 6.70
N LEU A 14 1.28 -0.83 5.55
CA LEU A 14 2.21 -1.86 5.12
C LEU A 14 3.63 -1.52 5.60
N HIS A 15 4.08 -2.22 6.64
CA HIS A 15 5.38 -2.01 7.27
C HIS A 15 6.43 -3.01 6.76
N SER A 16 7.57 -2.51 6.28
CA SER A 16 8.72 -3.33 5.88
C SER A 16 9.51 -3.77 7.12
N LEU A 17 9.50 -5.06 7.43
CA LEU A 17 10.32 -5.62 8.52
C LEU A 17 11.83 -5.54 8.27
N TYR A 18 12.26 -5.48 7.00
CA TYR A 18 13.67 -5.41 6.63
C TYR A 18 14.25 -4.00 6.82
N THR A 19 13.50 -2.97 6.42
CA THR A 19 13.96 -1.58 6.46
C THR A 19 13.40 -0.76 7.62
N SER A 20 12.42 -1.30 8.36
CA SER A 20 11.65 -0.62 9.39
C SER A 20 11.00 0.69 8.89
N LYS A 21 10.39 0.63 7.71
CA LYS A 21 9.75 1.76 7.02
C LYS A 21 8.37 1.40 6.49
N ASN A 22 7.49 2.38 6.41
CA ASN A 22 6.13 2.21 5.91
C ASN A 22 6.06 2.54 4.43
N LEU A 23 5.25 1.78 3.68
CA LEU A 23 4.89 2.15 2.32
C LEU A 23 4.10 3.46 2.33
N GLN A 24 4.48 4.40 1.46
CA GLN A 24 3.87 5.72 1.37
C GLN A 24 3.50 6.11 -0.05
N ASN A 25 2.45 6.92 -0.16
CA ASN A 25 2.08 7.70 -1.35
C ASN A 25 2.18 9.21 -1.05
N PRO A 26 3.39 9.81 -1.17
CA PRO A 26 3.59 11.21 -0.85
C PRO A 26 2.78 12.17 -1.74
N PHE A 27 2.33 13.28 -1.16
CA PHE A 27 1.68 14.35 -1.94
C PHE A 27 2.56 14.85 -3.09
N GLY A 28 1.94 15.09 -4.25
CA GLY A 28 2.64 15.56 -5.44
C GLY A 28 3.54 14.52 -6.12
N SER A 29 3.72 13.34 -5.52
CA SER A 29 4.49 12.24 -6.12
C SER A 29 3.57 11.31 -6.94
N LYS A 30 4.12 10.75 -8.01
CA LYS A 30 3.54 9.58 -8.72
C LYS A 30 4.26 8.28 -8.35
N VAL A 31 5.22 8.36 -7.42
CA VAL A 31 6.10 7.26 -7.03
C VAL A 31 5.84 6.94 -5.57
N ALA A 32 5.52 5.68 -5.29
CA ALA A 32 5.45 5.15 -3.93
C ALA A 32 6.86 5.03 -3.35
N ARG A 33 7.01 5.26 -2.04
CA ARG A 33 8.32 5.20 -1.34
C ARG A 33 8.16 4.53 0.00
N CYS A 34 9.25 4.01 0.56
CA CYS A 34 9.30 3.60 1.96
C CYS A 34 10.12 4.63 2.75
N LEU A 35 9.48 5.37 3.67
CA LEU A 35 10.14 6.37 4.52
C LEU A 35 9.91 6.05 6.00
N HIS A 36 10.73 6.65 6.87
CA HIS A 36 10.61 6.52 8.32
C HIS A 36 9.70 7.59 8.93
N ASP A 37 9.51 8.71 8.23
CA ASP A 37 8.66 9.81 8.70
C ASP A 37 7.20 9.38 8.65
N ASN A 38 6.63 9.06 9.83
CA ASN A 38 5.22 8.78 10.04
C ASN A 38 4.38 10.00 9.65
N LYS A 39 3.92 10.00 8.40
CA LYS A 39 2.89 10.92 7.91
C LYS A 39 1.65 10.09 7.69
N ASP A 40 0.86 9.93 8.74
CA ASP A 40 -0.28 8.99 8.83
C ASP A 40 -1.10 8.94 7.53
N ALA A 41 -1.54 10.09 7.02
CA ALA A 41 -2.38 10.17 5.83
C ALA A 41 -1.71 9.71 4.51
N TYR A 42 -0.38 9.56 4.45
CA TYR A 42 0.35 9.08 3.27
C TYR A 42 0.67 7.59 3.34
N GLU A 43 0.55 6.99 4.51
CA GLU A 43 0.89 5.59 4.80
C GLU A 43 -0.31 4.66 4.71
N GLU A 44 -1.51 5.22 4.90
CA GLU A 44 -2.75 4.47 4.82
C GLU A 44 -3.00 3.97 3.39
N VAL A 45 -3.16 2.65 3.30
CA VAL A 45 -3.60 1.94 2.11
C VAL A 45 -4.80 1.06 2.42
N ILE A 46 -5.61 0.77 1.42
CA ILE A 46 -6.75 -0.13 1.50
C ILE A 46 -6.43 -1.35 0.63
N LEU A 47 -6.57 -2.54 1.21
CA LEU A 47 -6.48 -3.79 0.47
C LEU A 47 -7.85 -4.11 -0.14
N ARG A 48 -7.93 -4.15 -1.47
CA ARG A 48 -9.16 -4.52 -2.18
C ARG A 48 -9.02 -5.84 -2.89
N ARG A 49 -9.95 -6.76 -2.68
CA ARG A 49 -9.97 -8.06 -3.35
C ARG A 49 -10.37 -7.89 -4.83
N VAL A 50 -9.62 -8.52 -5.74
CA VAL A 50 -9.90 -8.51 -7.19
C VAL A 50 -9.92 -9.90 -7.83
N GLY A 51 -9.79 -10.94 -7.01
CA GLY A 51 -9.82 -12.33 -7.41
C GLY A 51 -9.87 -13.24 -6.20
N GLU A 52 -9.86 -14.55 -6.41
CA GLU A 52 -9.92 -15.51 -5.30
C GLU A 52 -8.73 -15.34 -4.34
N ASP A 53 -7.54 -15.10 -4.89
CA ASP A 53 -6.26 -15.07 -4.19
C ASP A 53 -5.47 -13.76 -4.43
N LYS A 54 -6.15 -12.70 -4.90
CA LYS A 54 -5.50 -11.44 -5.29
C LYS A 54 -6.11 -10.24 -4.62
N VAL A 55 -5.24 -9.32 -4.21
CA VAL A 55 -5.58 -7.98 -3.75
C VAL A 55 -4.85 -6.94 -4.57
N VAL A 56 -5.46 -5.76 -4.70
CA VAL A 56 -4.78 -4.53 -5.09
C VAL A 56 -4.57 -3.67 -3.86
N ILE A 57 -3.49 -2.88 -3.88
CA ILE A 57 -3.15 -1.93 -2.82
C ILE A 57 -3.53 -0.54 -3.33
N GLU A 58 -4.57 0.05 -2.73
CA GLU A 58 -5.03 1.39 -3.05
C GLU A 58 -4.56 2.37 -1.98
N SER A 59 -4.11 3.56 -2.36
CA SER A 59 -3.85 4.63 -1.40
C SER A 59 -5.17 5.19 -0.87
N ALA A 60 -5.40 5.09 0.45
CA ALA A 60 -6.63 5.59 1.09
C ALA A 60 -6.86 7.08 0.82
N ARG A 61 -5.77 7.84 0.64
CA ARG A 61 -5.81 9.28 0.44
C ARG A 61 -6.30 9.75 -0.93
N ASN A 62 -5.95 9.04 -2.01
CA ASN A 62 -6.19 9.54 -3.36
C ASN A 62 -6.66 8.48 -4.37
N GLY A 63 -6.97 7.26 -3.92
CA GLY A 63 -7.53 6.21 -4.75
C GLY A 63 -6.57 5.66 -5.82
N ARG A 64 -5.27 5.97 -5.75
CA ARG A 64 -4.28 5.44 -6.70
C ARG A 64 -3.85 4.04 -6.28
N PHE A 65 -3.67 3.18 -7.26
CA PHE A 65 -3.20 1.81 -7.07
C PHE A 65 -1.68 1.72 -7.15
N LEU A 66 -1.09 0.92 -6.26
CA LEU A 66 0.32 0.57 -6.34
C LEU A 66 0.57 -0.26 -7.61
N GLN A 67 1.60 0.13 -8.36
CA GLN A 67 2.03 -0.57 -9.56
C GLN A 67 3.52 -0.84 -9.49
N VAL A 68 3.93 -2.04 -9.89
CA VAL A 68 5.32 -2.39 -10.15
C VAL A 68 5.46 -2.57 -11.65
N ARG A 69 6.44 -1.93 -12.29
CA ARG A 69 6.71 -2.10 -13.71
C ARG A 69 7.54 -3.36 -13.95
N THR A 70 7.49 -3.90 -15.17
CA THR A 70 8.21 -5.13 -15.55
C THR A 70 9.73 -5.02 -15.42
N ASN A 71 10.27 -3.80 -15.49
CA ASN A 71 11.69 -3.51 -15.29
C ASN A 71 12.05 -3.23 -13.81
N GLY A 72 11.09 -3.35 -12.88
CA GLY A 72 11.28 -3.08 -11.46
C GLY A 72 11.41 -1.60 -11.07
N SER A 73 11.16 -0.66 -12.00
CA SER A 73 11.19 0.79 -11.74
C SER A 73 9.86 1.35 -11.26
#